data_AF-A0A3A6JP59-F1
#
_entry.id   AF-A0A3A6JP59-F1
#
_cell.length_a   1.000
_cell.length_b   1.000
_cell.length_c   1.000
_cell.angle_alpha   90.00
_cell.angle_beta   90.00
_cell.angle_gamma   90.00
#
_symmetry.space_group_name_H-M   'P 1'
#
loop_
_entity.id
_entity.type
_entity.pdbx_description
1 polymer ?
#
loop_
_entity_poly.entity_id
_entity_poly.type
_entity_poly.pdbx_seq_one_letter_code
_entity_poly.pdbx_strand_id
1 'polypeptide(L)'
;YSKTGVKPLIYIQKSAMDAVKKAGYNLWVAQYPDYVETGYQVHPWNEGAYNCLIRQYTSVGKLSGYSGSLDLNKAYISAASWRKLAGRRAVSVLAKPTAGKKSINTIAREVLVGRWGNGVDRKSRLTKAGYDYAKVQAAVNKLVKASQMSEDKIINAVAHEVIAGRWGNGQERVDRLKAAGYDPDKIQKRVNELMQ
;
A
#
# COMPACT_ATOMS: atom_id res chain seq x y z
N TYR A 1 21.66 -10.10 -9.61
CA TYR A 1 20.58 -11.00 -10.07
C TYR A 1 21.08 -12.42 -10.34
N SER A 2 22.14 -12.65 -11.14
CA SER A 2 22.62 -14.00 -11.51
C SER A 2 22.81 -14.98 -10.35
N LYS A 3 23.37 -14.53 -9.21
CA LYS A 3 23.59 -15.40 -8.04
C LYS A 3 22.34 -15.63 -7.20
N THR A 4 21.45 -14.64 -7.10
CA THR A 4 20.39 -14.61 -6.08
C THR A 4 18.99 -14.77 -6.66
N GLY A 5 18.77 -14.47 -7.95
CA GLY A 5 17.45 -14.29 -8.54
C GLY A 5 16.69 -13.06 -8.01
N VAL A 6 17.34 -12.24 -7.20
CA VAL A 6 16.75 -11.04 -6.59
C VAL A 6 17.36 -9.80 -7.26
N LYS A 7 16.50 -8.90 -7.74
CA LYS A 7 16.93 -7.56 -8.16
C LYS A 7 17.17 -6.72 -6.90
N PRO A 8 18.34 -6.07 -6.77
CA PRO A 8 18.63 -5.26 -5.59
C PRO A 8 17.67 -4.08 -5.47
N LEU A 9 17.45 -3.66 -4.23
CA LEU A 9 16.85 -2.37 -3.89
C LEU A 9 17.97 -1.34 -3.85
N ILE A 10 17.87 -0.25 -4.61
CA ILE A 10 18.89 0.79 -4.62
C ILE A 10 18.55 1.84 -3.57
N TYR A 11 19.45 2.04 -2.60
CA TYR A 11 19.41 3.21 -1.73
C TYR A 11 20.03 4.42 -2.46
N ILE A 12 19.34 5.56 -2.49
CA ILE A 12 19.80 6.75 -3.20
C ILE A 12 19.15 8.03 -2.66
N GLN A 13 19.87 9.15 -2.72
CA GLN A 13 19.31 10.47 -2.44
C GLN A 13 18.39 10.94 -3.59
N LYS A 14 17.36 11.72 -3.27
CA LYS A 14 16.36 12.16 -4.27
C LYS A 14 16.97 12.91 -5.48
N SER A 15 18.03 13.69 -5.29
CA SER A 15 18.69 14.43 -6.37
C SER A 15 19.34 13.54 -7.43
N ALA A 16 19.74 12.32 -7.06
CA ALA A 16 20.38 11.36 -7.96
C ALA A 16 19.42 10.30 -8.53
N MET A 17 18.13 10.36 -8.17
CA MET A 17 17.12 9.35 -8.52
C MET A 17 17.01 9.11 -10.03
N ASP A 18 17.12 10.16 -10.85
CA ASP A 18 17.00 10.04 -12.31
C ASP A 18 18.18 9.30 -12.95
N ALA A 19 19.36 9.27 -12.30
CA ALA A 19 20.53 8.54 -12.79
C ALA A 19 20.29 7.02 -12.85
N VAL A 20 19.41 6.49 -11.99
CA VAL A 20 19.10 5.05 -11.91
C VAL A 20 17.73 4.69 -12.47
N LYS A 21 16.94 5.69 -12.89
CA LYS A 21 15.56 5.48 -13.35
C LYS A 21 15.46 4.51 -14.53
N LYS A 22 16.38 4.60 -15.49
CA LYS A 22 16.43 3.71 -16.67
C LYS A 22 16.83 2.27 -16.32
N ALA A 23 17.45 2.04 -15.16
CA ALA A 23 17.90 0.72 -14.75
C ALA A 23 16.74 -0.17 -14.24
N GLY A 24 15.56 0.42 -13.97
CA GLY A 24 14.35 -0.34 -13.62
C GLY A 24 14.46 -1.12 -12.31
N TYR A 25 15.29 -0.66 -11.38
CA TYR A 25 15.37 -1.18 -10.02
C TYR A 25 14.37 -0.47 -9.10
N ASN A 26 13.93 -1.17 -8.06
CA ASN A 26 13.16 -0.55 -7.00
C ASN A 26 14.07 0.35 -6.16
N LEU A 27 13.50 1.40 -5.57
CA LEU A 27 14.27 2.44 -4.87
C LEU A 27 13.91 2.54 -3.39
N TRP A 28 14.94 2.72 -2.57
CA TRP A 28 14.86 3.27 -1.22
C TRP A 28 15.43 4.69 -1.29
N VAL A 29 14.60 5.70 -1.15
CA VAL A 29 15.00 7.08 -1.42
C VAL A 29 15.16 7.87 -0.12
N ALA A 30 16.30 8.52 0.06
CA ALA A 30 16.51 9.50 1.12
C ALA A 30 16.13 10.90 0.62
N GLN A 31 15.24 11.56 1.38
CA GLN A 31 14.90 12.96 1.19
C GLN A 31 14.34 13.52 2.47
N TYR A 32 14.96 14.58 2.98
CA TYR A 32 14.59 15.21 4.24
C TYR A 32 14.11 16.64 3.98
N PRO A 33 13.10 17.14 4.70
CA PRO A 33 12.71 18.55 4.62
C PRO A 33 13.82 19.47 5.15
N ASP A 34 14.51 19.02 6.20
CA ASP A 34 15.55 19.74 6.92
C ASP A 34 16.39 18.73 7.76
N TYR A 35 17.24 19.25 8.65
CA TYR A 35 18.05 18.47 9.60
C TYR A 35 17.64 18.73 11.05
N VAL A 36 16.38 19.09 11.28
CA VAL A 36 15.82 19.28 12.63
C VAL A 36 15.40 17.91 13.18
N GLU A 37 15.66 17.69 14.47
CA GLU A 37 15.30 16.44 15.14
C GLU A 37 13.79 16.19 15.05
N THR A 38 13.40 14.94 14.77
CA THR A 38 11.99 14.54 14.68
C THR A 38 11.77 13.13 15.21
N GLY A 39 10.54 12.85 15.64
CA GLY A 39 10.10 11.48 15.95
C GLY A 39 9.56 10.72 14.75
N TYR A 40 8.93 9.58 15.03
CA TYR A 40 8.17 8.81 14.04
C TYR A 40 7.06 9.65 13.40
N GLN A 41 7.06 9.70 12.07
CA GLN A 41 6.03 10.36 11.27
C GLN A 41 5.23 9.33 10.48
N VAL A 42 3.91 9.32 10.65
CA VAL A 42 3.02 8.48 9.84
C VAL A 42 3.02 8.97 8.40
N HIS A 43 2.96 10.27 8.15
CA HIS A 43 2.95 10.89 6.82
C HIS A 43 4.07 11.94 6.71
N PRO A 44 5.29 11.53 6.32
CA PRO A 44 6.41 12.45 6.25
C PRO A 44 6.31 13.41 5.07
N TRP A 45 7.02 14.54 5.15
CA TRP A 45 7.06 15.56 4.11
C TRP A 45 7.36 14.97 2.72
N ASN A 46 6.65 15.50 1.71
CA ASN A 46 6.77 15.15 0.29
C ASN A 46 6.44 13.68 -0.05
N GLU A 47 5.70 12.98 0.83
CA GLU A 47 5.16 11.65 0.57
C GLU A 47 4.31 11.63 -0.72
N GLY A 48 4.47 10.58 -1.52
CA GLY A 48 3.70 10.39 -2.76
C GLY A 48 4.22 11.17 -3.98
N ALA A 49 5.12 12.15 -3.80
CA ALA A 49 5.66 12.95 -4.91
C ALA A 49 6.48 12.15 -5.95
N TYR A 50 6.95 10.97 -5.57
CA TYR A 50 7.63 10.04 -6.46
C TYR A 50 7.47 8.60 -5.95
N ASN A 51 7.63 7.65 -6.87
CA ASN A 51 7.54 6.23 -6.56
C ASN A 51 8.83 5.72 -5.91
N CYS A 52 8.74 5.16 -4.72
CA CYS A 52 9.80 4.43 -4.04
C CYS A 52 9.18 3.33 -3.17
N LEU A 53 9.92 2.25 -2.88
CA LEU A 53 9.45 1.20 -1.97
C LEU A 53 9.67 1.55 -0.50
N ILE A 54 10.71 2.34 -0.22
CA ILE A 54 11.02 2.84 1.12
C ILE A 54 11.49 4.29 0.97
N ARG A 55 11.03 5.16 1.85
CA ARG A 55 11.52 6.54 1.96
C ARG A 55 12.20 6.70 3.31
N GLN A 56 13.44 7.16 3.32
CA GLN A 56 14.07 7.69 4.52
C GLN A 56 13.74 9.18 4.59
N TYR A 57 13.04 9.62 5.65
CA TYR A 57 12.53 10.98 5.76
C TYR A 57 13.29 11.85 6.77
N THR A 58 14.17 11.24 7.57
CA THR A 58 15.14 11.95 8.41
C THR A 58 16.35 11.07 8.68
N SER A 59 17.50 11.69 8.92
CA SER A 59 18.71 11.06 9.48
C SER A 59 18.98 11.47 10.93
N VAL A 60 18.12 12.31 11.51
CA VAL A 60 18.25 12.87 12.86
C VAL A 60 17.04 12.51 13.74
N GLY A 61 16.49 11.33 13.51
CA GLY A 61 15.31 10.86 14.22
C GLY A 61 15.58 10.50 15.68
N LYS A 62 14.61 10.76 16.55
CA LYS A 62 14.65 10.38 17.97
C LYS A 62 13.47 9.48 18.32
N LEU A 63 13.75 8.35 18.95
CA LEU A 63 12.74 7.44 19.49
C LEU A 63 13.06 7.14 20.95
N SER A 64 12.03 7.05 21.79
CA SER A 64 12.18 6.73 23.21
C SER A 64 12.94 5.41 23.38
N GLY A 65 13.94 5.41 24.26
CA GLY A 65 14.79 4.24 24.53
C GLY A 65 16.02 4.11 23.62
N TYR A 66 16.30 5.07 22.74
CA TYR A 66 17.52 5.10 21.93
C TYR A 66 18.27 6.43 22.09
N SER A 67 19.54 6.39 22.50
CA SER A 67 20.30 7.61 22.83
C SER A 67 20.93 8.33 21.63
N GLY A 68 20.91 7.73 20.44
CA GLY A 68 21.48 8.29 19.22
C GLY A 68 20.46 8.91 18.28
N SER A 69 20.96 9.46 17.17
CA SER A 69 20.13 9.83 16.03
C SER A 69 19.85 8.60 15.15
N LEU A 70 18.63 8.50 14.67
CA LEU A 70 18.15 7.39 13.86
C LEU A 70 17.72 7.85 12.47
N ASP A 71 18.05 7.03 11.49
CA ASP A 71 17.42 7.09 10.18
C ASP A 71 15.98 6.55 10.28
N LEU A 72 14.99 7.43 10.15
CA LEU A 72 13.59 7.00 10.18
C LEU A 72 13.05 6.86 8.75
N ASN A 73 12.36 5.74 8.56
CA ASN A 73 11.93 5.29 7.24
C ASN A 73 10.43 4.98 7.22
N LYS A 74 9.79 5.26 6.09
CA LYS A 74 8.46 4.76 5.75
C LYS A 74 8.55 3.75 4.63
N ALA A 75 8.13 2.52 4.91
CA ALA A 75 8.06 1.44 3.93
C ALA A 75 6.67 1.41 3.27
N TYR A 76 6.64 1.54 1.95
CA TYR A 76 5.46 1.31 1.11
C TYR A 76 5.36 -0.15 0.65
N ILE A 77 6.44 -0.90 0.82
CA ILE A 77 6.53 -2.32 0.54
C ILE A 77 5.86 -3.15 1.65
N SER A 78 5.13 -4.19 1.26
CA SER A 78 4.57 -5.13 2.23
C SER A 78 5.66 -5.97 2.91
N ALA A 79 5.44 -6.39 4.15
CA ALA A 79 6.37 -7.27 4.88
C ALA A 79 6.71 -8.56 4.10
N ALA A 80 5.75 -9.13 3.35
CA ALA A 80 5.99 -10.29 2.50
C ALA A 80 6.92 -9.98 1.32
N SER A 81 6.79 -8.80 0.72
CA SER A 81 7.67 -8.38 -0.38
C SER A 81 9.07 -8.01 0.13
N TRP A 82 9.16 -7.38 1.32
CA TRP A 82 10.43 -7.16 2.00
C TRP A 82 11.16 -8.48 2.28
N ARG A 83 10.45 -9.49 2.80
CA ARG A 83 11.03 -10.84 3.00
C ARG A 83 11.54 -11.49 1.71
N LYS A 84 10.96 -11.18 0.54
CA LYS A 84 11.49 -11.66 -0.74
C LYS A 84 12.76 -10.91 -1.19
N LEU A 85 12.92 -9.65 -0.78
CA LEU A 85 14.10 -8.83 -1.10
C LEU A 85 15.25 -9.09 -0.13
N ALA A 86 14.96 -9.11 1.17
CA ALA A 86 15.94 -9.15 2.26
C ALA A 86 16.07 -10.53 2.92
N GLY A 87 15.14 -11.46 2.64
CA GLY A 87 15.17 -12.79 3.21
C GLY A 87 16.27 -13.65 2.61
N ARG A 88 16.89 -14.48 3.46
CA ARG A 88 17.80 -15.54 3.02
C ARG A 88 17.00 -16.51 2.16
N ARG A 89 17.44 -16.74 0.93
CA ARG A 89 16.85 -17.76 0.07
C ARG A 89 17.09 -19.12 0.75
N ALA A 90 16.00 -19.78 1.19
CA ALA A 90 16.05 -21.23 1.35
C ALA A 90 16.34 -21.80 -0.05
N VAL A 91 17.40 -22.59 -0.16
CA VAL A 91 17.82 -23.15 -1.45
C VAL A 91 16.77 -24.17 -1.87
N SER A 92 15.75 -23.77 -2.63
CA SER A 92 15.06 -24.66 -3.56
C SER A 92 14.27 -23.91 -4.63
N VAL A 93 14.47 -24.41 -5.85
CA VAL A 93 13.70 -24.29 -7.09
C VAL A 93 13.68 -22.95 -7.84
N LEU A 94 14.24 -23.01 -9.05
CA LEU A 94 14.04 -22.05 -10.13
C LEU A 94 12.54 -21.85 -10.42
N ALA A 95 12.10 -20.59 -10.45
CA ALA A 95 10.91 -20.19 -11.19
C ALA A 95 11.20 -18.92 -11.99
N LYS A 96 11.02 -19.02 -13.31
CA LYS A 96 11.27 -18.02 -14.34
C LYS A 96 10.45 -16.73 -14.09
N PRO A 97 10.99 -15.51 -14.30
CA PRO A 97 10.30 -14.27 -13.94
C PRO A 97 9.22 -13.91 -14.97
N THR A 98 7.99 -13.64 -14.51
CA THR A 98 6.91 -13.03 -15.31
C THR A 98 6.77 -11.55 -14.98
N ALA A 99 6.57 -10.74 -16.02
CA ALA A 99 6.38 -9.29 -15.97
C ALA A 99 5.34 -8.85 -14.91
N GLY A 100 5.55 -7.67 -14.33
CA GLY A 100 4.85 -7.15 -13.14
C GLY A 100 3.33 -7.29 -13.21
N LYS A 101 2.78 -8.20 -12.38
CA LYS A 101 1.34 -8.44 -12.27
C LYS A 101 0.67 -7.32 -11.48
N LYS A 102 -0.44 -6.79 -12.00
CA LYS A 102 -1.35 -5.86 -11.29
C LYS A 102 -1.80 -6.44 -9.93
N SER A 103 -2.15 -5.60 -8.97
CA SER A 103 -2.61 -6.04 -7.64
C SER A 103 -3.92 -6.83 -7.71
N ILE A 104 -4.17 -7.70 -6.72
CA ILE A 104 -5.38 -8.54 -6.64
C ILE A 104 -6.66 -7.69 -6.60
N ASN A 105 -6.65 -6.55 -5.91
CA ASN A 105 -7.80 -5.64 -5.85
C ASN A 105 -8.07 -4.96 -7.19
N THR A 106 -7.04 -4.67 -7.99
CA THR A 106 -7.22 -4.15 -9.35
C THR A 106 -7.82 -5.23 -10.26
N ILE A 107 -7.31 -6.46 -10.18
CA ILE A 107 -7.86 -7.59 -10.93
C ILE A 107 -9.30 -7.91 -10.52
N ALA A 108 -9.64 -7.85 -9.23
CA ALA A 108 -11.00 -8.08 -8.75
C ALA A 108 -12.01 -7.07 -9.33
N ARG A 109 -11.63 -5.79 -9.46
CA ARG A 109 -12.45 -4.77 -10.12
C ARG A 109 -12.60 -5.06 -11.62
N GLU A 110 -11.52 -5.45 -12.30
CA GLU A 110 -11.57 -5.84 -13.71
C GLU A 110 -12.45 -7.09 -13.94
N VAL A 111 -12.49 -8.03 -12.98
CA VAL A 111 -13.38 -9.19 -12.99
C VAL A 111 -14.84 -8.76 -12.89
N LEU A 112 -15.16 -7.81 -12.00
CA LEU A 112 -16.52 -7.29 -11.81
C LEU A 112 -17.07 -6.58 -13.06
N VAL A 113 -16.23 -5.85 -13.79
CA VAL A 113 -16.60 -5.22 -15.05
C VAL A 113 -16.48 -6.16 -16.27
N GLY A 114 -16.36 -7.47 -16.04
CA GLY A 114 -16.46 -8.50 -17.08
C GLY A 114 -15.20 -8.72 -17.93
N ARG A 115 -14.07 -8.04 -17.66
CA ARG A 115 -12.85 -8.12 -18.51
C ARG A 115 -12.17 -9.49 -18.48
N TRP A 116 -12.52 -10.32 -17.52
CA TRP A 116 -11.95 -11.65 -17.32
C TRP A 116 -12.91 -12.79 -17.66
N GLY A 117 -14.07 -12.52 -18.27
CA GLY A 117 -15.05 -13.55 -18.59
C GLY A 117 -15.77 -14.13 -17.37
N ASN A 118 -16.48 -15.26 -17.57
CA ASN A 118 -17.39 -15.84 -16.57
C ASN A 118 -17.09 -17.32 -16.28
N GLY A 119 -17.37 -17.76 -15.05
CA GLY A 119 -17.24 -19.16 -14.64
C GLY A 119 -15.85 -19.76 -14.91
N VAL A 120 -15.82 -20.84 -15.69
CA VAL A 120 -14.60 -21.59 -16.01
C VAL A 120 -13.61 -20.76 -16.85
N ASP A 121 -14.10 -19.93 -17.78
CA ASP A 121 -13.26 -19.07 -18.62
C ASP A 121 -12.45 -18.07 -17.77
N ARG A 122 -13.10 -17.48 -16.77
CA ARG A 122 -12.44 -16.59 -15.79
C ARG A 122 -11.33 -17.26 -15.02
N LYS A 123 -11.62 -18.45 -14.48
CA LYS A 123 -10.64 -19.23 -13.73
C LYS A 123 -9.44 -19.58 -14.61
N SER A 124 -9.67 -19.97 -15.86
CA SER A 124 -8.64 -20.28 -16.84
C SER A 124 -7.77 -19.06 -17.16
N ARG A 125 -8.37 -17.92 -17.50
CA ARG A 125 -7.66 -16.68 -17.85
C ARG A 125 -6.82 -16.14 -16.70
N LEU A 126 -7.38 -16.09 -15.49
CA LEU A 126 -6.67 -15.63 -14.29
C LEU A 126 -5.49 -16.54 -13.96
N THR A 127 -5.69 -17.86 -13.99
CA THR A 127 -4.62 -18.83 -13.72
C THR A 127 -3.53 -18.78 -14.78
N LYS A 128 -3.89 -18.64 -16.07
CA LYS A 128 -2.93 -18.49 -17.19
C LYS A 128 -2.13 -17.19 -17.09
N ALA A 129 -2.76 -16.09 -16.66
CA ALA A 129 -2.08 -14.84 -16.33
C ALA A 129 -1.28 -14.93 -15.00
N GLY A 130 -1.36 -16.07 -14.31
CA GLY A 130 -0.61 -16.39 -13.10
C GLY A 130 -1.13 -15.67 -11.86
N TYR A 131 -2.43 -15.37 -11.82
CA TYR A 131 -3.15 -14.91 -10.64
C TYR A 131 -3.71 -16.09 -9.85
N ASP A 132 -3.74 -15.92 -8.52
CA ASP A 132 -4.39 -16.84 -7.61
C ASP A 132 -5.91 -16.60 -7.66
N TYR A 133 -6.62 -17.50 -8.36
CA TYR A 133 -8.07 -17.39 -8.55
C TYR A 133 -8.82 -17.26 -7.21
N ALA A 134 -8.43 -18.03 -6.19
CA ALA A 134 -9.12 -18.01 -4.91
C ALA A 134 -9.02 -16.64 -4.23
N LYS A 135 -7.83 -16.01 -4.28
CA LYS A 135 -7.65 -14.66 -3.73
C LYS A 135 -8.37 -13.58 -4.53
N VAL A 136 -8.37 -13.69 -5.86
CA VAL A 136 -9.13 -12.78 -6.73
C VAL A 136 -10.63 -12.92 -6.45
N GLN A 137 -11.14 -14.15 -6.34
CA GLN A 137 -12.55 -14.41 -6.06
C GLN A 137 -12.96 -13.94 -4.67
N ALA A 138 -12.10 -14.09 -3.65
CA ALA A 138 -12.35 -13.56 -2.31
C ALA A 138 -12.47 -12.02 -2.32
N ALA A 139 -11.59 -11.34 -3.07
CA ALA A 139 -11.65 -9.89 -3.23
C ALA A 139 -12.91 -9.44 -4.00
N VAL A 140 -13.30 -10.16 -5.06
CA VAL A 140 -14.56 -9.94 -5.78
C VAL A 140 -15.75 -10.09 -4.83
N ASN A 141 -15.81 -11.17 -4.05
CA ASN A 141 -16.90 -11.40 -3.09
C ASN A 141 -16.99 -10.30 -2.03
N LYS A 142 -15.84 -9.78 -1.56
CA LYS A 142 -15.81 -8.64 -0.62
C LYS A 142 -16.39 -7.37 -1.25
N LEU A 143 -16.03 -7.09 -2.51
CA LEU A 143 -16.55 -5.95 -3.25
C LEU A 143 -18.06 -6.07 -3.54
N VAL A 144 -18.53 -7.26 -3.92
CA VAL A 144 -19.97 -7.52 -4.13
C VAL A 144 -20.75 -7.39 -2.83
N LYS A 145 -20.25 -7.95 -1.73
CA LYS A 145 -20.89 -7.77 -0.42
C LYS A 145 -20.94 -6.30 -0.01
N ALA A 146 -19.88 -5.53 -0.28
CA ALA A 146 -19.87 -4.10 -0.05
C ALA A 146 -20.89 -3.36 -0.94
N SER A 147 -21.05 -3.74 -2.21
CA SER A 147 -22.06 -3.14 -3.10
C SER A 147 -23.50 -3.58 -2.81
N GLN A 148 -23.69 -4.66 -2.04
CA GLN A 148 -25.00 -5.16 -1.61
C GLN A 148 -25.46 -4.60 -0.25
N MET A 149 -24.57 -3.93 0.49
CA MET A 149 -24.98 -3.21 1.69
C MET A 149 -25.69 -1.93 1.30
N SER A 150 -26.80 -1.60 1.97
CA SER A 150 -27.41 -0.27 1.83
C SER A 150 -26.39 0.81 2.18
N GLU A 151 -26.46 1.94 1.48
CA GLU A 151 -25.58 3.09 1.72
C GLU A 151 -25.59 3.48 3.21
N ASP A 152 -26.75 3.44 3.85
CA ASP A 152 -26.91 3.69 5.29
C ASP A 152 -26.14 2.71 6.19
N LYS A 153 -26.05 1.43 5.82
CA LYS A 153 -25.31 0.44 6.62
C LYS A 153 -23.81 0.65 6.49
N ILE A 154 -23.36 1.08 5.32
CA ILE A 154 -21.96 1.43 5.05
C ILE A 154 -21.59 2.70 5.83
N ILE A 155 -22.41 3.74 5.72
CA ILE A 155 -22.23 5.02 6.43
C ILE A 155 -22.19 4.79 7.94
N ASN A 156 -23.11 3.97 8.47
CA ASN A 156 -23.13 3.60 9.89
C ASN A 156 -21.85 2.89 10.33
N ALA A 157 -21.40 1.86 9.60
CA ALA A 157 -20.20 1.12 9.96
C ALA A 157 -18.96 2.02 9.96
N VAL A 158 -18.81 2.86 8.93
CA VAL A 158 -17.69 3.79 8.81
C VAL A 158 -17.74 4.87 9.89
N ALA A 159 -18.93 5.38 10.25
CA ALA A 159 -19.08 6.34 11.34
C ALA A 159 -18.60 5.79 12.70
N HIS A 160 -18.91 4.53 13.02
CA HIS A 160 -18.41 3.89 14.25
C HIS A 160 -16.88 3.73 14.23
N GLU A 161 -16.29 3.42 13.07
CA GLU A 161 -14.84 3.37 12.94
C GLU A 161 -14.18 4.75 13.10
N VAL A 162 -14.85 5.82 12.66
CA VAL A 162 -14.40 7.21 12.87
C VAL A 162 -14.42 7.55 14.36
N ILE A 163 -15.50 7.23 15.08
CA ILE A 163 -15.62 7.44 16.53
C ILE A 163 -14.54 6.65 17.28
N ALA A 164 -14.25 5.43 16.83
CA ALA A 164 -13.16 4.60 17.36
C ALA A 164 -11.75 5.08 16.98
N GLY A 165 -11.60 6.24 16.32
CA GLY A 165 -10.32 6.86 15.96
C GLY A 165 -9.57 6.17 14.81
N ARG A 166 -10.18 5.18 14.15
CA ARG A 166 -9.49 4.37 13.11
C ARG A 166 -9.19 5.16 11.84
N TRP A 167 -9.85 6.28 11.65
CA TRP A 167 -9.73 7.14 10.46
C TRP A 167 -8.84 8.37 10.67
N GLY A 168 -8.22 8.54 11.83
CA GLY A 168 -7.43 9.73 12.14
C GLY A 168 -8.31 10.92 12.53
N ASN A 169 -7.72 12.11 12.67
CA ASN A 169 -8.41 13.30 13.18
C ASN A 169 -8.39 14.46 12.17
N GLY A 170 -9.43 15.29 12.19
CA GLY A 170 -9.51 16.49 11.34
C GLY A 170 -9.40 16.16 9.85
N GLN A 171 -8.45 16.81 9.16
CA GLN A 171 -8.23 16.66 7.72
C GLN A 171 -7.73 15.26 7.32
N GLU A 172 -6.95 14.59 8.17
CA GLU A 172 -6.46 13.22 7.90
C GLU A 172 -7.63 12.25 7.68
N ARG A 173 -8.68 12.37 8.51
CA ARG A 173 -9.92 11.61 8.36
C ARG A 173 -10.64 11.90 7.05
N VAL A 174 -10.75 13.17 6.68
CA VAL A 174 -11.39 13.59 5.43
C VAL A 174 -10.66 12.99 4.23
N ASP A 175 -9.32 13.07 4.22
CA ASP A 175 -8.49 12.56 3.12
C ASP A 175 -8.55 11.03 3.02
N ARG A 176 -8.56 10.33 4.17
CA ARG A 176 -8.68 8.88 4.21
C ARG A 176 -10.06 8.40 3.75
N LEU A 177 -11.14 9.07 4.16
CA LEU A 177 -12.50 8.76 3.73
C LEU A 177 -12.66 8.98 2.21
N LYS A 178 -12.17 10.10 1.67
CA LYS A 178 -12.15 10.37 0.21
C LYS A 178 -11.34 9.32 -0.55
N ALA A 179 -10.14 8.97 -0.06
CA ALA A 179 -9.28 7.97 -0.69
C ALA A 179 -9.91 6.56 -0.70
N ALA A 180 -10.78 6.25 0.27
CA ALA A 180 -11.55 5.02 0.32
C ALA A 180 -12.84 5.06 -0.52
N GLY A 181 -13.16 6.21 -1.13
CA GLY A 181 -14.36 6.41 -1.95
C GLY A 181 -15.63 6.72 -1.14
N TYR A 182 -15.49 7.09 0.13
CA TYR A 182 -16.59 7.57 0.97
C TYR A 182 -16.76 9.09 0.81
N ASP A 183 -17.99 9.56 1.02
CA ASP A 183 -18.32 10.98 1.15
C ASP A 183 -18.09 11.41 2.62
N PRO A 184 -17.06 12.22 2.91
CA PRO A 184 -16.74 12.60 4.28
C PRO A 184 -17.84 13.40 4.96
N ASP A 185 -18.61 14.18 4.21
CA ASP A 185 -19.67 15.03 4.77
C ASP A 185 -20.83 14.16 5.24
N LYS A 186 -21.21 13.14 4.47
CA LYS A 186 -22.19 12.13 4.89
C LYS A 186 -21.73 11.33 6.12
N ILE A 187 -20.46 10.92 6.14
CA ILE A 187 -19.90 10.19 7.30
C ILE A 187 -19.85 11.09 8.53
N GLN A 188 -19.40 12.34 8.39
CA GLN A 188 -19.30 13.29 9.50
C GLN A 188 -20.67 13.63 10.07
N LYS A 189 -21.68 13.83 9.20
CA LYS A 189 -23.07 14.01 9.63
C LYS A 189 -23.54 12.84 10.50
N ARG A 190 -23.28 11.60 10.06
CA ARG A 190 -23.67 10.41 10.84
C ARG A 190 -22.90 10.28 12.16
N VAL A 191 -21.62 10.62 12.18
CA VAL A 191 -20.81 10.66 13.41
C VAL A 191 -21.42 11.64 14.42
N ASN A 192 -21.84 12.82 13.96
CA ASN A 192 -22.47 13.81 14.83
C ASN A 192 -23.81 13.29 15.41
N GLU A 193 -24.62 12.60 14.60
CA GLU A 193 -25.87 11.97 15.07
C GLU A 193 -25.67 10.87 16.12
N LEU A 194 -24.55 10.14 16.06
CA LEU A 194 -24.22 9.05 17.00
C LEU A 194 -23.56 9.52 18.31
N MET A 195 -23.15 10.79 18.36
CA MET A 195 -22.44 11.42 19.51
C MET A 195 -23.32 12.42 20.28
N GLN A 196 -24.58 12.59 19.85
CA GLN A 196 -25.63 13.28 20.62
C GLN A 196 -26.33 12.29 21.56
#